data_AF-B4IWH6-F1
#
_entry.id   AF-B4IWH6-F1
#
_cell.length_a   1.000
_cell.length_b   1.000
_cell.length_c   1.000
_cell.angle_alpha   90.00
_cell.angle_beta   90.00
_cell.angle_gamma   90.00
#
_symmetry.space_group_name_H-M   'P 1'
#
loop_
_entity.id
_entity.type
_entity.pdbx_description
1 polymer ?
#
loop_
_entity_poly.entity_id
_entity_poly.type
_entity_poly.pdbx_seq_one_letter_code
_entity_poly.pdbx_strand_id
1 'polypeptide(L)'
;MAPRLGHFLNDNFATLFPRFVMFRVAFVTQWTVLRVPHSFGMFHDTAKIGCHPRVGPIVHIMTPTFGADTLQVCWSNCSRKYITHFLDQGLGECLDDPPTPLDEYNYTGELPGMRYNARGQCRLQFNLTTDSEVGACSAPHEFCSTLWCKSTPRASLTCWIPHRDTPCGRNTCCGTRWSMPL
;
A
#
# COMPACT_ATOMS: atom_id res chain seq x y z
N MET A 1 21.64 19.62 22.29
CA MET A 1 21.81 19.30 20.85
C MET A 1 21.08 17.99 20.60
N ALA A 2 19.84 18.06 20.12
CA ALA A 2 19.10 16.87 19.73
C ALA A 2 19.76 16.28 18.45
N PRO A 3 19.92 14.95 18.34
CA PRO A 3 20.47 14.36 17.13
C PRO A 3 19.53 14.68 15.97
N ARG A 4 20.08 15.24 14.89
CA ARG A 4 19.34 15.62 13.68
C ARG A 4 18.53 14.43 13.18
N LEU A 5 17.24 14.64 12.91
CA LEU A 5 16.31 13.64 12.36
C LEU A 5 16.90 12.86 11.16
N GLY A 6 17.83 13.46 10.40
CA GLY A 6 18.50 12.84 9.25
C GLY A 6 19.17 11.49 9.51
N HIS A 7 19.63 11.19 10.73
CA HIS A 7 20.21 9.87 11.04
C HIS A 7 19.14 8.79 11.34
N PHE A 8 17.93 9.18 11.76
CA PHE A 8 16.84 8.26 12.05
C PHE A 8 16.12 7.74 10.80
N LEU A 9 16.27 8.45 9.66
CA LEU A 9 15.52 8.17 8.43
C LEU A 9 16.21 7.21 7.46
N ASN A 10 17.53 7.01 7.61
CA ASN A 10 18.25 6.01 6.82
C ASN A 10 17.87 4.58 7.19
N ASP A 11 17.58 4.32 8.47
CA ASP A 11 17.22 2.99 8.95
C ASP A 11 15.70 2.75 9.01
N ASN A 12 14.87 3.81 8.90
CA ASN A 12 13.42 3.73 9.09
C ASN A 12 12.61 4.56 8.07
N PHE A 13 12.99 4.56 6.80
CA PHE A 13 12.20 5.20 5.74
C PHE A 13 10.72 4.72 5.66
N ALA A 14 10.44 3.53 6.23
CA ALA A 14 9.12 2.94 6.34
C ALA A 14 8.28 3.46 7.53
N THR A 15 8.83 4.27 8.45
CA THR A 15 8.08 4.80 9.60
C THR A 15 7.51 6.19 9.36
N LEU A 16 8.09 6.97 8.43
CA LEU A 16 7.60 8.31 8.08
C LEU A 16 6.31 8.27 7.26
N PHE A 17 6.14 7.20 6.49
CA PHE A 17 4.88 6.85 5.88
C PHE A 17 4.28 5.77 6.78
N PRO A 18 3.25 6.08 7.59
CA PRO A 18 2.59 5.03 8.35
C PRO A 18 2.17 3.92 7.39
N ARG A 19 1.90 2.72 7.90
CA ARG A 19 1.57 1.46 7.19
C ARG A 19 0.45 1.54 6.09
N PHE A 20 0.01 2.73 5.70
CA PHE A 20 -0.88 3.11 4.61
C PHE A 20 -0.45 2.70 3.21
N VAL A 21 0.82 2.35 2.96
CA VAL A 21 1.27 2.00 1.60
C VAL A 21 0.59 0.71 1.07
N MET A 22 0.04 -0.14 1.95
CA MET A 22 -0.46 -1.46 1.56
C MET A 22 -1.98 -1.64 1.62
N PHE A 23 -2.77 -0.60 1.89
CA PHE A 23 -4.21 -0.80 2.04
C PHE A 23 -4.99 -0.81 0.72
N ARG A 24 -4.45 -0.28 -0.37
CA ARG A 24 -5.26 0.00 -1.57
C ARG A 24 -4.44 0.05 -2.85
N VAL A 25 -3.86 -1.08 -3.27
CA VAL A 25 -3.18 -1.18 -4.59
C VAL A 25 -4.18 -1.21 -5.76
N ALA A 26 -5.50 -1.16 -5.53
CA ALA A 26 -6.51 -1.20 -6.58
C ALA A 26 -7.61 -0.10 -6.53
N PHE A 27 -7.44 0.96 -5.72
CA PHE A 27 -8.52 1.91 -5.46
C PHE A 27 -8.21 3.35 -5.79
N VAL A 28 -9.27 4.09 -6.10
CA VAL A 28 -9.38 5.55 -6.27
C VAL A 28 -8.61 6.39 -5.22
N THR A 29 -8.22 5.83 -4.08
CA THR A 29 -7.32 6.43 -3.07
C THR A 29 -5.82 6.40 -3.44
N GLN A 30 -5.44 5.79 -4.57
CA GLN A 30 -4.05 5.76 -5.03
C GLN A 30 -3.52 7.17 -5.27
N TRP A 31 -4.38 8.08 -5.74
CA TRP A 31 -4.05 9.49 -5.96
C TRP A 31 -3.75 10.28 -4.68
N THR A 32 -4.39 9.97 -3.55
CA THR A 32 -4.18 10.72 -2.31
C THR A 32 -2.94 10.25 -1.54
N VAL A 33 -2.71 8.94 -1.44
CA VAL A 33 -1.54 8.38 -0.74
C VAL A 33 -0.25 8.68 -1.50
N LEU A 34 -0.27 8.60 -2.84
CA LEU A 34 0.88 8.96 -3.68
C LEU A 34 1.14 10.47 -3.77
N ARG A 35 0.25 11.31 -3.22
CA ARG A 35 0.45 12.77 -3.18
C ARG A 35 1.32 13.23 -2.01
N VAL A 36 1.28 12.53 -0.87
CA VAL A 36 2.12 12.84 0.29
C VAL A 36 3.63 12.87 -0.06
N PRO A 37 4.18 11.89 -0.80
CA PRO A 37 5.56 11.95 -1.27
C PRO A 37 5.88 13.21 -2.11
N HIS A 38 4.94 13.65 -2.96
CA HIS A 38 5.12 14.87 -3.76
C HIS A 38 5.16 16.13 -2.88
N SER A 39 4.47 16.15 -1.74
CA SER A 39 4.59 17.24 -0.74
C SER A 39 6.01 17.34 -0.16
N PHE A 40 6.78 16.25 -0.20
CA PHE A 40 8.20 16.20 0.17
C PHE A 40 9.15 16.44 -1.00
N GLY A 41 8.66 17.06 -2.09
CA GLY A 41 9.49 17.38 -3.26
C GLY A 41 9.92 16.17 -4.09
N MET A 42 9.31 14.99 -3.87
CA MET A 42 9.63 13.81 -4.68
C MET A 42 9.03 13.93 -6.09
N PHE A 43 9.82 13.59 -7.10
CA PHE A 43 9.37 13.44 -8.48
C PHE A 43 9.08 11.98 -8.82
N HIS A 44 8.38 11.78 -9.93
CA HIS A 44 8.10 10.43 -10.41
C HIS A 44 9.37 9.72 -10.90
N ASP A 45 9.49 8.43 -10.57
CA ASP A 45 10.56 7.57 -11.09
C ASP A 45 10.36 7.34 -12.59
N THR A 46 11.14 8.03 -13.41
CA THR A 46 11.13 7.89 -14.87
C THR A 46 12.53 7.67 -15.43
N ALA A 47 12.61 6.95 -16.56
CA ALA A 47 13.86 6.77 -17.28
C ALA A 47 14.53 8.11 -17.68
N LYS A 48 13.73 9.17 -17.90
CA LYS A 48 14.21 10.51 -18.26
C LYS A 48 15.08 11.14 -17.16
N ILE A 49 14.79 10.87 -15.89
CA ILE A 49 15.56 11.39 -14.75
C ILE A 49 16.58 10.37 -14.21
N GLY A 50 16.79 9.26 -14.92
CA GLY A 50 17.68 8.17 -14.48
C GLY A 50 17.13 7.34 -13.33
N CYS A 51 15.83 7.43 -13.03
CA CYS A 51 15.18 6.71 -11.95
C CYS A 51 14.30 5.61 -12.55
N HIS A 52 14.77 4.37 -12.47
CA HIS A 52 13.99 3.25 -13.01
C HIS A 52 12.72 3.04 -12.20
N PRO A 53 11.57 2.75 -12.84
CA PRO A 53 10.28 2.58 -12.14
C PRO A 53 10.16 1.25 -11.39
N ARG A 54 11.11 0.32 -11.56
CA ARG A 54 11.08 -1.00 -10.92
C ARG A 54 12.46 -1.64 -10.83
N VAL A 55 12.59 -2.60 -9.92
CA VAL A 55 13.73 -3.52 -9.80
C VAL A 55 13.16 -4.95 -9.75
N GLY A 56 13.38 -5.72 -10.80
CA GLY A 56 12.77 -7.05 -10.94
C GLY A 56 11.23 -6.95 -10.89
N PRO A 57 10.55 -7.73 -10.02
CA PRO A 57 9.09 -7.69 -9.87
C PRO A 57 8.59 -6.55 -8.95
N ILE A 58 9.49 -5.79 -8.33
CA ILE A 58 9.14 -4.76 -7.35
C ILE A 58 9.02 -3.41 -8.05
N VAL A 59 7.85 -2.77 -7.94
CA VAL A 59 7.57 -1.46 -8.53
C VAL A 59 7.90 -0.36 -7.51
N HIS A 60 8.44 0.76 -7.97
CA HIS A 60 8.70 1.88 -7.07
C HIS A 60 7.45 2.72 -6.84
N ILE A 61 7.25 3.17 -5.59
CA ILE A 61 6.07 3.94 -5.16
C ILE A 61 5.89 5.22 -5.99
N MET A 62 6.98 5.87 -6.41
CA MET A 62 6.92 7.09 -7.22
C MET A 62 6.79 6.84 -8.71
N THR A 63 6.53 5.61 -9.16
CA THR A 63 6.27 5.34 -10.59
C THR A 63 4.98 6.05 -11.03
N PRO A 64 4.94 6.72 -12.20
CA PRO A 64 3.76 7.45 -12.68
C PRO A 64 2.51 6.61 -12.86
N THR A 65 2.67 5.29 -13.06
CA THR A 65 1.58 4.39 -13.38
C THR A 65 1.83 3.03 -12.76
N PHE A 66 0.83 2.50 -12.07
CA PHE A 66 0.85 1.15 -11.52
C PHE A 66 0.14 0.20 -12.48
N GLY A 67 0.78 -0.92 -12.78
CA GLY A 67 0.11 -2.04 -13.43
C GLY A 67 -0.78 -2.77 -12.43
N ALA A 68 -1.87 -3.38 -12.92
CA ALA A 68 -2.74 -4.24 -12.11
C ALA A 68 -2.01 -5.48 -11.55
N ASP A 69 -0.85 -5.80 -12.12
CA ASP A 69 0.07 -6.86 -11.71
C ASP A 69 1.09 -6.42 -10.64
N THR A 70 0.98 -5.20 -10.11
CA THR A 70 1.94 -4.69 -9.11
C THR A 70 1.77 -5.42 -7.77
N LEU A 71 2.65 -6.39 -7.51
CA LEU A 71 2.59 -7.25 -6.32
C LEU A 71 3.33 -6.67 -5.10
N GLN A 72 4.42 -5.96 -5.36
CA GLN A 72 5.32 -5.47 -4.35
C GLN A 72 5.71 -4.05 -4.72
N VAL A 73 5.64 -3.17 -3.73
CA VAL A 73 6.06 -1.79 -3.87
C VAL A 73 7.17 -1.48 -2.88
N CYS A 74 8.17 -0.72 -3.33
CA CYS A 74 9.19 -0.18 -2.46
C CYS A 74 9.57 1.23 -2.88
N TRP A 75 10.41 1.89 -2.10
CA TRP A 75 10.91 3.20 -2.44
C TRP A 75 12.17 3.11 -3.29
N SER A 76 12.26 3.93 -4.33
CA SER A 76 13.47 3.98 -5.16
C SER A 76 14.62 4.67 -4.43
N ASN A 77 15.83 4.52 -4.96
CA ASN A 77 16.98 5.29 -4.47
C ASN A 77 16.82 6.80 -4.77
N CYS A 78 16.06 7.16 -5.81
CA CYS A 78 15.75 8.56 -6.12
C CYS A 78 14.78 9.15 -5.10
N SER A 79 13.70 8.44 -4.75
CA SER A 79 12.78 8.87 -3.70
C SER A 79 13.50 9.12 -2.38
N ARG A 80 14.44 8.23 -2.00
CA ARG A 80 15.31 8.39 -0.83
C ARG A 80 16.22 9.62 -0.92
N LYS A 81 16.78 9.93 -2.09
CA LYS A 81 17.57 11.16 -2.25
C LYS A 81 16.72 12.42 -2.14
N TYR A 82 15.52 12.44 -2.72
CA TYR A 82 14.64 13.61 -2.72
C TYR A 82 14.21 14.01 -1.31
N ILE A 83 13.69 13.07 -0.52
CA ILE A 83 13.28 13.35 0.87
C ILE A 83 14.46 13.74 1.77
N THR A 84 15.62 13.09 1.64
CA THR A 84 16.81 13.49 2.41
C THR A 84 17.19 14.92 2.10
N HIS A 85 17.25 15.29 0.81
CA HIS A 85 17.54 16.66 0.41
C HIS A 85 16.47 17.65 0.91
N PHE A 86 15.18 17.30 0.81
CA PHE A 86 14.08 18.13 1.30
C PHE A 86 14.22 18.43 2.80
N LEU A 87 14.53 17.43 3.60
CA LEU A 87 14.68 17.57 5.04
C LEU A 87 15.99 18.25 5.44
N ASP A 88 17.10 17.97 4.76
CA ASP A 88 18.39 18.63 5.00
C ASP A 88 18.35 20.14 4.71
N GLN A 89 17.43 20.59 3.86
CA GLN A 89 17.15 22.00 3.60
C GLN A 89 16.28 22.68 4.66
N GLY A 90 15.81 21.96 5.69
CA GLY A 90 14.91 22.50 6.71
C GLY A 90 13.46 22.66 6.22
N LEU A 91 13.08 22.10 5.06
CA LEU A 91 11.72 22.23 4.53
C LEU A 91 10.69 21.36 5.28
N GLY A 92 11.14 20.53 6.22
CA GLY A 92 10.32 19.66 7.07
C GLY A 92 10.18 20.11 8.52
N GLU A 93 10.54 21.35 8.86
CA GLU A 93 10.48 21.87 10.26
C GLU A 93 9.11 21.69 10.92
N CYS A 94 8.02 21.68 10.15
CA CYS A 94 6.65 21.45 10.65
C CYS A 94 6.36 20.00 11.05
N LEU A 95 7.34 19.10 11.00
CA LEU A 95 7.23 17.70 11.42
C LEU A 95 8.03 17.41 12.68
N ASP A 96 8.72 18.41 13.23
CA ASP A 96 9.59 18.26 14.40
C ASP A 96 8.79 18.30 15.72
N ASP A 97 7.54 18.76 15.69
CA ASP A 97 6.65 18.70 16.85
C ASP A 97 6.08 17.27 17.02
N PRO A 98 5.99 16.79 18.27
CA PRO A 98 5.38 15.50 18.54
C PRO A 98 3.88 15.55 18.18
N PRO A 99 3.32 14.46 17.62
CA PRO A 99 1.89 14.42 17.37
C PRO A 99 1.11 14.60 18.68
N THR A 100 -0.01 15.32 18.61
CA THR A 100 -1.01 15.39 19.69
C THR A 100 -1.34 13.96 20.17
N PRO A 101 -1.53 13.71 21.48
CA PRO A 101 -1.67 12.36 22.02
C PRO A 101 -2.58 11.46 21.18
N LEU A 102 -2.04 10.30 20.78
CA LEU A 102 -2.63 9.32 19.86
C LEU A 102 -3.93 8.67 20.39
N ASP A 103 -4.35 9.05 21.60
CA ASP A 103 -5.54 8.61 22.31
C ASP A 103 -6.82 8.77 21.47
N GLU A 104 -6.81 9.69 20.50
CA GLU A 104 -7.93 9.96 19.59
C GLU A 104 -8.02 8.96 18.40
N TYR A 105 -6.92 8.26 18.06
CA TYR A 105 -6.91 7.31 16.94
C TYR A 105 -6.14 6.02 17.26
N ASN A 106 -6.89 4.99 17.67
CA ASN A 106 -6.33 3.67 17.96
C ASN A 106 -6.03 2.91 16.65
N TYR A 107 -4.77 2.91 16.25
CA TYR A 107 -4.29 2.05 15.17
C TYR A 107 -4.42 0.59 15.59
N THR A 108 -5.21 -0.15 14.85
CA THR A 108 -5.37 -1.57 15.14
C THR A 108 -4.12 -2.33 14.71
N GLY A 109 -3.55 -3.12 15.63
CA GLY A 109 -2.41 -3.99 15.31
C GLY A 109 -2.73 -5.11 14.30
N GLU A 110 -4.02 -5.35 14.06
CA GLU A 110 -4.53 -6.30 13.08
C GLU A 110 -4.10 -5.96 11.65
N LEU A 111 -3.69 -6.98 10.90
CA LEU A 111 -3.35 -6.82 9.49
C LEU A 111 -4.63 -6.73 8.64
N PRO A 112 -4.58 -6.03 7.48
CA PRO A 112 -5.75 -5.81 6.63
C PRO A 112 -6.52 -7.08 6.29
N GLY A 113 -5.83 -8.19 5.99
CA GLY A 113 -6.50 -9.46 5.64
C GLY A 113 -7.15 -10.17 6.81
N MET A 114 -6.72 -9.90 8.05
CA MET A 114 -7.40 -10.38 9.26
C MET A 114 -8.73 -9.66 9.47
N ARG A 115 -8.78 -8.36 9.15
CA ARG A 115 -9.98 -7.53 9.27
C ARG A 115 -10.94 -7.67 8.10
N TYR A 116 -10.42 -7.70 6.88
CA TYR A 116 -11.19 -7.73 5.64
C TYR A 116 -10.95 -9.05 4.92
N ASN A 117 -11.89 -9.99 5.07
CA ASN A 117 -11.92 -11.20 4.26
C ASN A 117 -12.11 -10.87 2.76
N ALA A 118 -11.98 -11.87 1.88
CA ALA A 118 -12.07 -11.66 0.44
C ALA A 118 -13.34 -10.93 -0.02
N ARG A 119 -14.51 -11.25 0.55
CA ARG A 119 -15.76 -10.58 0.21
C ARG A 119 -15.77 -9.12 0.68
N GLY A 120 -15.23 -8.84 1.87
CA GLY A 120 -15.02 -7.50 2.39
C GLY A 120 -14.10 -6.66 1.51
N GLN A 121 -13.01 -7.25 1.01
CA GLN A 121 -12.15 -6.60 0.02
C GLN A 121 -12.91 -6.32 -1.28
N CYS A 122 -13.69 -7.28 -1.78
CA CYS A 122 -14.49 -7.08 -2.98
C CYS A 122 -15.54 -5.96 -2.82
N ARG A 123 -16.20 -5.93 -1.67
CA ARG A 123 -17.18 -4.90 -1.32
C ARG A 123 -16.54 -3.52 -1.35
N LEU A 124 -15.36 -3.40 -0.74
CA LEU A 124 -14.62 -2.15 -0.80
C LEU A 124 -14.37 -1.77 -2.25
N GLN A 125 -13.97 -2.71 -3.15
CA GLN A 125 -13.60 -2.44 -4.57
C GLN A 125 -14.67 -1.68 -5.31
N PHE A 126 -15.87 -2.17 -5.16
CA PHE A 126 -16.99 -1.55 -5.79
C PHE A 126 -17.51 -0.38 -4.94
N ASN A 127 -17.11 -0.17 -3.69
CA ASN A 127 -17.77 0.79 -2.79
C ASN A 127 -19.25 0.39 -2.60
N LEU A 128 -19.45 -0.87 -2.24
CA LEU A 128 -20.75 -1.45 -1.88
C LEU A 128 -20.85 -1.54 -0.35
N THR A 129 -22.06 -1.74 0.17
CA THR A 129 -22.31 -1.87 1.63
C THR A 129 -22.75 -3.29 2.00
N THR A 130 -23.38 -4.02 1.09
CA THR A 130 -23.91 -5.36 1.35
C THR A 130 -23.08 -6.46 0.69
N ASP A 131 -23.09 -7.63 1.32
CA ASP A 131 -22.37 -8.80 0.80
C ASP A 131 -23.12 -9.47 -0.37
N SER A 132 -24.45 -9.41 -0.40
CA SER A 132 -25.29 -10.02 -1.45
C SER A 132 -25.02 -9.45 -2.85
N GLU A 133 -24.54 -8.21 -2.93
CA GLU A 133 -24.24 -7.51 -4.18
C GLU A 133 -22.87 -7.83 -4.77
N VAL A 134 -22.04 -8.60 -4.06
CA VAL A 134 -20.66 -8.89 -4.44
C VAL A 134 -20.29 -10.35 -4.25
N GLY A 135 -19.52 -10.91 -5.19
CA GLY A 135 -18.96 -12.25 -5.11
C GLY A 135 -17.44 -12.23 -5.18
N ALA A 136 -16.78 -13.08 -4.38
CA ALA A 136 -15.36 -13.43 -4.51
C ALA A 136 -15.27 -14.79 -5.21
N CYS A 137 -14.65 -14.83 -6.40
CA CYS A 137 -14.81 -15.93 -7.37
C CYS A 137 -13.50 -16.60 -7.81
N SER A 138 -12.40 -16.44 -7.09
CA SER A 138 -11.11 -17.05 -7.45
C SER A 138 -11.08 -18.57 -7.20
N ALA A 139 -10.37 -19.29 -8.07
CA ALA A 139 -10.05 -20.68 -7.78
C ALA A 139 -9.08 -20.80 -6.58
N PRO A 140 -9.13 -21.90 -5.80
CA PRO A 140 -8.32 -22.04 -4.58
C PRO A 140 -6.81 -21.88 -4.79
N HIS A 141 -6.28 -22.30 -5.95
CA HIS A 141 -4.85 -22.27 -6.25
C HIS A 141 -4.34 -20.88 -6.66
N GLU A 142 -5.21 -20.01 -7.19
CA GLU A 142 -4.86 -18.66 -7.61
C GLU A 142 -5.28 -17.61 -6.58
N PHE A 143 -6.09 -17.96 -5.59
CA PHE A 143 -6.74 -17.04 -4.65
C PHE A 143 -5.76 -16.01 -4.06
N CYS A 144 -4.63 -16.46 -3.49
CA CYS A 144 -3.64 -15.57 -2.88
C CYS A 144 -2.77 -14.79 -3.86
N SER A 145 -2.84 -15.11 -5.15
CA SER A 145 -2.19 -14.36 -6.22
C SER A 145 -3.13 -13.43 -6.97
N THR A 146 -4.42 -13.78 -7.05
CA THR A 146 -5.45 -13.05 -7.80
C THR A 146 -6.81 -13.35 -7.19
N LEU A 147 -7.38 -12.34 -6.55
CA LEU A 147 -8.75 -12.28 -6.06
C LEU A 147 -9.66 -11.68 -7.13
N TRP A 148 -10.55 -12.47 -7.69
CA TRP A 148 -11.58 -12.07 -8.65
C TRP A 148 -12.85 -11.66 -7.93
N CYS A 149 -13.36 -10.48 -8.28
CA CYS A 149 -14.53 -9.90 -7.65
C CYS A 149 -15.58 -9.50 -8.68
N LYS A 150 -16.80 -10.01 -8.48
CA LYS A 150 -17.95 -9.75 -9.35
C LYS A 150 -18.96 -8.88 -8.62
N SER A 151 -19.40 -7.80 -9.27
CA SER A 151 -20.48 -6.94 -8.78
C SER A 151 -21.77 -7.26 -9.54
N THR A 152 -22.83 -7.60 -8.80
CA THR A 152 -24.16 -7.82 -9.38
C THR A 152 -24.80 -6.51 -9.84
N PRO A 153 -24.84 -5.43 -9.02
CA PRO A 153 -25.47 -4.16 -9.43
C PRO A 153 -24.79 -3.49 -10.64
N ARG A 154 -23.49 -3.68 -10.81
CA ARG A 154 -22.71 -3.05 -11.90
C ARG A 154 -22.42 -3.97 -13.07
N ALA A 155 -22.84 -5.23 -13.00
CA ALA A 155 -22.49 -6.27 -13.97
C ALA A 155 -20.99 -6.24 -14.37
N SER A 156 -20.12 -6.04 -13.38
CA SER A 156 -18.68 -5.77 -13.60
C SER A 156 -17.82 -6.84 -12.92
N LEU A 157 -16.69 -7.17 -13.55
CA LEU A 157 -15.68 -8.09 -13.03
C LEU A 157 -14.35 -7.35 -12.92
N THR A 158 -13.71 -7.45 -11.77
CA THR A 158 -12.37 -6.89 -11.51
C THR A 158 -11.53 -7.89 -10.74
N CYS A 159 -10.21 -7.71 -10.75
CA CYS A 159 -9.31 -8.52 -9.94
C CYS A 159 -8.13 -7.70 -9.39
N TRP A 160 -7.58 -8.19 -8.29
CA TRP A 160 -6.37 -7.66 -7.64
C TRP A 160 -5.78 -8.75 -6.74
N ILE A 161 -4.71 -8.46 -6.02
CA ILE A 161 -4.08 -9.41 -5.10
C ILE A 161 -4.72 -9.24 -3.72
N PRO A 162 -5.20 -10.31 -3.07
CA PRO A 162 -5.78 -10.16 -1.74
C PRO A 162 -4.72 -9.68 -0.73
N HIS A 163 -5.17 -9.04 0.33
CA HIS A 163 -4.26 -8.66 1.41
C HIS A 163 -3.57 -9.88 2.04
N ARG A 164 -2.35 -9.66 2.55
CA ARG A 164 -1.72 -10.61 3.47
C ARG A 164 -2.66 -10.93 4.64
N ASP A 165 -2.62 -12.17 5.08
CA ASP A 165 -3.38 -12.74 6.19
C ASP A 165 -4.88 -12.88 5.89
N THR A 166 -5.29 -12.68 4.64
CA THR A 166 -6.66 -13.00 4.20
C THR A 166 -6.88 -14.51 4.32
N PRO A 167 -7.93 -14.97 5.02
CA PRO A 167 -8.27 -16.40 5.07
C PRO A 167 -8.55 -16.94 3.66
N CYS A 168 -7.86 -18.01 3.27
CA CYS A 168 -7.98 -18.62 1.94
C CYS A 168 -8.34 -20.11 1.97
N GLY A 169 -8.47 -20.71 3.15
CA GLY A 169 -8.77 -22.13 3.34
C GLY A 169 -8.90 -22.51 4.81
N ARG A 170 -8.97 -23.81 5.09
CA ARG A 170 -8.97 -24.33 6.47
C ARG A 170 -7.57 -24.22 7.06
N ASN A 171 -7.42 -23.45 8.15
CA ASN A 171 -6.14 -23.19 8.82
C ASN A 171 -5.06 -22.61 7.89
N THR A 172 -5.45 -21.84 6.87
CA THR A 172 -4.50 -21.19 5.95
C THR A 172 -4.90 -19.76 5.63
N CYS A 173 -3.91 -18.88 5.47
CA CYS A 173 -4.06 -17.49 5.07
C CYS A 173 -3.12 -17.12 3.92
N CYS A 174 -3.36 -15.97 3.29
CA CYS A 174 -2.48 -15.50 2.22
C CYS A 174 -1.18 -14.90 2.76
N GLY A 175 -0.04 -15.44 2.31
CA GLY A 175 1.26 -14.78 2.40
C GLY A 175 1.42 -13.71 1.33
N THR A 176 2.60 -13.65 0.69
CA THR A 176 2.83 -12.69 -0.42
C THR A 176 2.15 -13.10 -1.73
N ARG A 177 2.08 -14.40 -2.02
CA ARG A 177 1.44 -14.94 -3.24
C ARG A 177 0.85 -16.35 -3.08
N TRP A 178 1.11 -16.96 -1.92
CA TRP A 178 0.85 -18.36 -1.66
C TRP A 178 0.01 -18.49 -0.40
N SER A 179 -0.79 -19.54 -0.35
CA SER A 179 -1.47 -19.96 0.86
C SER A 179 -0.43 -20.48 1.85
N MET A 180 -0.41 -19.89 3.04
CA MET A 180 0.47 -20.25 4.15
C MET A 180 -0.38 -20.84 5.29
N PRO A 181 0.13 -21.81 6.06
CA PRO A 181 -0.51 -22.26 7.29
C PRO A 181 -0.65 -21.11 8.31
N LEU A 182 -1.77 -21.11 9.05
CA LEU A 182 -2.00 -20.24 10.21
C LEU A 182 -1.23 -20.69 11.44
#